data_AF-A0A0A1PF19-F1
#
_entry.id   AF-A0A0A1PF19-F1
#
_cell.length_a   1.000
_cell.length_b   1.000
_cell.length_c   1.000
_cell.angle_alpha   90.00
_cell.angle_beta   90.00
_cell.angle_gamma   90.00
#
_symmetry.space_group_name_H-M   'P 1'
#
loop_
_entity.id
_entity.type
_entity.pdbx_description
1 polymer ?
#
loop_
_entity_poly.entity_id
_entity_poly.type
_entity_poly.pdbx_seq_one_letter_code
_entity_poly.pdbx_strand_id
1 'polypeptide(L)' 'MAGNLHVRNLDDHLIAKLKTRAARHGRSAEAEHREILKQALETEIEPSCDELAAQLRRLTARRKQTPAEVLLREGRDER' A
#
# COMPACT_ATOMS: atom_id res chain seq x y z
N MET A 1 8.34 -14.84 -13.05
CA MET A 1 8.80 -16.15 -12.52
C MET A 1 7.88 -16.56 -11.39
N ALA A 2 7.48 -17.83 -11.30
CA ALA A 2 6.71 -18.34 -10.17
C ALA A 2 7.68 -18.76 -9.05
N GLY A 3 7.43 -18.28 -7.82
CA GLY A 3 8.18 -18.67 -6.62
C GLY A 3 7.31 -19.48 -5.67
N ASN A 4 7.93 -20.34 -4.85
CA ASN A 4 7.26 -21.10 -3.80
C ASN A 4 7.61 -20.53 -2.44
N LEU A 5 6.60 -20.31 -1.60
CA LEU A 5 6.76 -19.89 -0.21
C LEU A 5 6.34 -21.02 0.73
N HIS A 6 7.18 -21.35 1.70
CA HIS A 6 6.87 -22.35 2.72
C HIS A 6 6.96 -21.74 4.11
N VAL A 7 5.84 -21.75 4.83
CA VAL A 7 5.76 -21.21 6.20
C VAL A 7 5.92 -22.36 7.19
N ARG A 8 6.97 -22.30 8.02
CA ARG A 8 7.29 -23.33 9.02
C ARG A 8 6.72 -22.97 10.39
N ASN A 9 6.53 -23.97 11.24
CA ASN A 9 6.10 -23.82 12.64
C ASN A 9 4.78 -23.05 12.78
N LEU A 10 3.80 -23.34 11.91
CA LEU A 10 2.46 -22.76 12.03
C LEU A 10 1.68 -23.46 13.16
N ASP A 11 0.96 -22.68 13.97
CA ASP A 11 0.05 -23.20 14.99
C ASP A 11 -1.09 -23.99 14.32
N ASP A 12 -1.39 -25.19 14.84
CA ASP A 12 -2.48 -26.06 14.38
C ASP A 12 -3.84 -25.36 14.40
N HIS A 13 -4.08 -24.49 15.37
CA HIS A 13 -5.30 -23.70 15.44
C HIS A 13 -5.39 -22.68 14.29
N LEU A 14 -4.26 -22.13 13.84
CA LEU A 14 -4.21 -21.24 12.69
C LEU A 14 -4.46 -22.02 11.39
N ILE A 15 -3.90 -23.23 11.26
CA ILE A 15 -4.15 -24.13 10.12
C ILE A 15 -5.64 -24.48 10.06
N ALA A 16 -6.27 -24.82 11.19
CA ALA A 16 -7.69 -25.13 11.26
C ALA A 16 -8.55 -23.94 10.79
N LYS A 17 -8.28 -22.73 11.29
CA LYS A 17 -8.97 -21.50 10.87
C LYS A 17 -8.82 -21.23 9.37
N LEU A 18 -7.62 -21.40 8.82
CA LEU A 18 -7.37 -21.23 7.39
C LEU A 18 -8.20 -22.22 6.56
N LYS A 19 -8.24 -23.50 6.96
CA LYS A 19 -9.03 -24.53 6.28
C LYS A 19 -10.53 -24.22 6.33
N THR A 20 -11.06 -23.83 7.48
CA THR A 20 -12.48 -23.44 7.62
C THR A 20 -12.82 -22.26 6.72
N ARG A 21 -11.95 -21.23 6.69
CA ARG A 21 -12.12 -20.06 5.81
C ARG A 21 -12.06 -20.45 4.33
N ALA A 22 -11.11 -21.28 3.95
CA ALA A 22 -10.96 -21.77 2.58
C ALA A 22 -12.21 -22.55 2.11
N ALA A 23 -12.73 -23.44 2.96
CA ALA A 23 -13.96 -24.18 2.69
C ALA A 23 -15.16 -23.24 2.49
N ARG A 24 -15.28 -22.19 3.33
CA ARG A 24 -16.33 -21.18 3.19
C ARG A 24 -16.26 -20.43 1.86
N HIS A 25 -15.06 -20.21 1.33
CA HIS A 25 -14.84 -19.53 0.06
C HIS A 25 -14.80 -20.48 -1.15
N GLY A 26 -14.98 -21.79 -0.95
CA GLY A 26 -14.91 -22.79 -2.03
C GLY A 26 -13.50 -22.94 -2.62
N ARG A 27 -12.46 -22.70 -1.83
CA ARG A 27 -11.05 -22.70 -2.25
C ARG A 27 -10.24 -23.75 -1.49
N SER A 28 -9.09 -24.15 -2.05
CA SER A 28 -8.09 -24.92 -1.31
C SER A 28 -7.43 -24.03 -0.24
N ALA A 29 -6.84 -24.64 0.79
CA ALA A 29 -6.12 -23.90 1.83
C ALA A 29 -4.94 -23.09 1.25
N GLU A 30 -4.26 -23.62 0.22
CA GLU A 30 -3.18 -22.90 -0.48
C GLU A 30 -3.73 -21.70 -1.27
N ALA A 31 -4.84 -21.87 -1.98
CA ALA A 31 -5.46 -20.79 -2.73
C ALA A 31 -5.97 -19.67 -1.80
N GLU A 32 -6.55 -20.02 -0.65
CA GLU A 32 -6.95 -19.05 0.37
C GLU A 32 -5.73 -18.36 0.99
N HIS A 33 -4.65 -19.10 1.26
CA HIS A 33 -3.40 -18.52 1.76
C HIS A 33 -2.82 -17.50 0.78
N ARG A 34 -2.81 -17.82 -0.52
CA ARG A 34 -2.35 -16.93 -1.57
C ARG A 34 -3.19 -15.67 -1.67
N GLU A 35 -4.52 -15.80 -1.55
CA GLU A 35 -5.42 -14.66 -1.54
C GLU A 35 -5.17 -13.75 -0.34
N ILE A 36 -5.02 -14.31 0.87
CA ILE A 36 -4.72 -13.54 2.07
C ILE A 36 -3.40 -12.76 1.90
N LEU A 37 -2.37 -13.42 1.37
CA LEU A 37 -1.08 -12.77 1.11
C LEU A 37 -1.22 -11.64 0.09
N LYS A 38 -1.99 -11.86 -0.99
CA LYS A 38 -2.26 -10.84 -2.00
C LYS A 38 -2.98 -9.62 -1.38
N GLN A 39 -4.05 -9.84 -0.63
CA GLN A 39 -4.82 -8.77 0.00
C GLN A 39 -3.98 -7.97 1.01
N ALA A 40 -3.15 -8.65 1.79
CA ALA A 40 -2.25 -8.00 2.75
C ALA A 40 -1.26 -7.07 2.03
N LEU A 41 -0.65 -7.53 0.94
CA LEU A 41 0.33 -6.76 0.17
C LEU A 41 -0.30 -5.69 -0.74
N GLU A 42 -1.53 -5.88 -1.21
CA GLU A 42 -2.27 -4.85 -1.96
C GLU A 42 -2.64 -3.65 -1.06
N THR A 43 -2.82 -3.88 0.23
CA THR A 43 -3.09 -2.80 1.20
C THR A 43 -1.83 -1.97 1.50
N GLU A 44 -0.64 -2.52 1.21
CA GLU A 44 0.66 -1.84 1.37
C GLU A 44 1.09 -1.05 0.12
N ILE A 45 0.25 -0.95 -0.91
CA ILE A 45 0.54 -0.11 -2.07
C ILE A 45 0.49 1.36 -1.59
N GLU A 46 1.66 1.90 -1.30
CA GLU A 46 1.82 3.35 -1.17
C GLU A 46 1.29 4.00 -2.44
N PRO A 47 0.53 5.10 -2.32
CA PRO A 47 0.04 5.81 -3.50
C PRO A 47 1.22 6.13 -4.39
N SER A 48 1.06 5.89 -5.69
CA SER A 48 2.05 6.31 -6.66
C SER A 48 2.36 7.80 -6.48
N CYS A 49 3.55 8.23 -6.91
CA CYS A 49 3.92 9.65 -6.84
C CYS A 49 2.86 10.56 -7.47
N ASP A 50 2.23 10.11 -8.57
CA ASP A 50 1.17 10.84 -9.25
C ASP A 50 -0.13 10.94 -8.43
N GLU A 51 -0.54 9.85 -7.78
CA GLU A 51 -1.71 9.81 -6.90
C GLU A 51 -1.49 10.69 -5.67
N LEU A 52 -0.32 10.58 -5.05
CA LEU A 52 0.05 11.41 -3.90
C LEU A 52 0.10 12.90 -4.30
N ALA A 53 0.70 13.23 -5.43
CA ALA A 53 0.74 14.60 -5.94
C ALA A 53 -0.67 15.13 -6.26
N ALA A 54 -1.56 14.30 -6.81
CA ALA A 54 -2.95 14.67 -7.04
C ALA A 54 -3.71 14.94 -5.73
N GLN A 55 -3.49 14.11 -4.70
CA GLN A 55 -4.05 14.34 -3.36
C GLN A 55 -3.53 15.64 -2.75
N LEU A 56 -2.22 15.89 -2.78
CA LEU A 56 -1.63 17.12 -2.29
C LEU A 56 -2.20 18.36 -3.00
N ARG A 57 -2.33 18.33 -4.33
CA ARG A 57 -2.95 19.40 -5.12
C ARG A 57 -4.38 19.68 -4.66
N ARG A 58 -5.18 18.66 -4.37
CA ARG A 58 -6.55 18.82 -3.83
C ARG A 58 -6.54 19.47 -2.45
N LEU A 59 -5.68 18.99 -1.55
CA LEU A 59 -5.56 19.51 -0.18
C LEU A 59 -5.11 20.99 -0.16
N THR A 60 -4.23 21.38 -1.09
CA THR A 60 -3.72 22.76 -1.17
C THR A 60 -4.46 23.63 -2.17
N ALA A 61 -5.57 23.16 -2.77
CA ALA A 61 -6.25 23.86 -3.87
C ALA A 61 -6.73 25.29 -3.51
N ARG A 62 -7.02 25.54 -2.22
CA ARG A 62 -7.47 26.85 -1.73
C ARG A 62 -6.33 27.78 -1.34
N ARG A 63 -5.08 27.32 -1.37
CA ARG A 63 -3.91 28.13 -1.01
C ARG A 63 -3.33 28.75 -2.26
N LYS A 64 -3.09 30.07 -2.24
CA LYS A 64 -2.26 30.72 -3.25
C LYS A 64 -0.82 30.23 -3.06
N GLN A 65 -0.34 29.43 -4.01
CA GLN A 65 1.03 28.93 -4.04
C GLN A 65 1.92 29.97 -4.72
N THR A 66 3.08 30.25 -4.13
CA THR A 66 4.15 31.02 -4.77
C THR A 66 5.26 30.04 -5.13
N PRO A 67 5.74 30.03 -6.39
CA PRO A 67 6.87 29.20 -6.77
C PRO A 67 8.08 29.52 -5.89
N ALA A 68 8.78 28.49 -5.40
CA ALA A 68 9.86 28.66 -4.43
C ALA A 68 11.01 29.51 -4.99
N GLU A 69 11.25 29.44 -6.30
CA GLU A 69 12.24 30.25 -7.01
C GLU A 69 12.00 31.76 -6.88
N VAL A 70 10.74 32.20 -6.76
CA VAL A 70 10.41 33.61 -6.56
C VAL A 70 10.83 34.05 -5.15
N LEU A 71 10.47 33.27 -4.14
CA LEU A 71 10.83 33.53 -2.74
C LEU A 71 12.35 33.51 -2.53
N LEU A 72 13.04 32.57 -3.18
CA LEU A 72 14.50 32.46 -3.13
C LEU A 72 15.19 33.65 -3.80
N ARG A 73 14.58 34.24 -4.84
CA ARG A 73 15.10 35.44 -5.48
C ARG A 73 14.90 36.67 -4.60
N GLU A 74 13.70 36.85 -4.06
CA GLU A 74 13.39 37.94 -3.11
C GLU A 74 14.38 37.95 -1.93
N GLY A 75 14.61 36.81 -1.29
CA GLY A 75 15.56 36.72 -0.18
C GLY A 75 17.04 36.89 -0.56
N ARG A 76 17.41 36.78 -1.85
CA ARG A 76 18.75 37.12 -2.34
C ARG A 76 18.89 38.63 -2.57
N ASP A 77 17.85 39.26 -3.09
CA ASP A 77 17.82 40.69 -3.39
C ASP A 77 17.73 41.55 -2.10
N GLU A 78 17.32 40.95 -0.98
CA GLU A 78 17.28 41.57 0.36
C GLU A 78 18.61 41.56 1.14
N ARG A 79 19.66 40.89 0.64
CA ARG A 79 20.99 40.83 1.27
C ARG A 79 21.95 41.89 0.71
#